data_AF-A0A157IKI9-F1
#
_entry.id   AF-A0A157IKI9-F1
#
_cell.length_a   1.000
_cell.length_b   1.000
_cell.length_c   1.000
_cell.angle_alpha   90.00
_cell.angle_beta   90.00
_cell.angle_gamma   90.00
#
_symmetry.space_group_name_H-M   'P 1'
#
loop_
_entity.id
_entity.type
_entity.pdbx_description
1 polymer ?
#
loop_
_entity_poly.entity_id
_entity_poly.type
_entity_poly.pdbx_seq_one_letter_code
_entity_poly.pdbx_strand_id
1 'polypeptide(L)' 'MSLEKQKMIAGEHYRPGDETLRADRLRARHLVYRYNHTAPD' A
#
# COMPACT_ATOMS: atom_id res chain seq x y z
N MET A 1 11.57 2.15 -6.14
CA MET A 1 10.52 1.13 -5.95
C MET A 1 11.21 -0.14 -5.48
N SER A 2 10.72 -0.85 -4.45
CA SER A 2 11.36 -2.12 -4.02
C SER A 2 11.13 -3.23 -5.04
N LEU A 3 12.03 -4.23 -5.06
CA LEU A 3 11.91 -5.39 -5.95
C LEU A 3 10.60 -6.15 -5.73
N GLU A 4 10.21 -6.35 -4.47
CA GLU A 4 8.96 -7.02 -4.13
C GLU A 4 7.73 -6.22 -4.62
N LYS A 5 7.81 -4.89 -4.65
CA LYS A 5 6.77 -4.03 -5.23
C LYS A 5 6.72 -4.11 -6.75
N GLN A 6 7.87 -4.25 -7.42
CA GLN A 6 7.90 -4.50 -8.86
C GLN A 6 7.24 -5.84 -9.21
N LYS A 7 7.60 -6.92 -8.51
CA LYS A 7 6.98 -8.25 -8.69
C LYS A 7 5.47 -8.21 -8.47
N MET A 8 5.03 -7.57 -7.39
CA MET A 8 3.60 -7.41 -7.07
C MET A 8 2.85 -6.71 -8.22
N ILE A 9 3.41 -5.64 -8.78
CA ILE A 9 2.81 -4.88 -9.88
C ILE A 9 2.81 -5.67 -11.19
N ALA A 10 3.86 -6.46 -11.43
CA ALA A 10 3.98 -7.32 -12.60
C ALA A 10 3.12 -8.60 -12.53
N GLY A 11 2.48 -8.87 -11.39
CA GLY A 11 1.72 -10.11 -11.16
C GLY A 11 2.62 -11.34 -10.95
N GLU A 12 3.91 -11.13 -10.68
CA GLU A 12 4.86 -12.19 -10.38
C GLU A 12 4.72 -12.67 -8.93
N HIS A 13 5.35 -13.80 -8.60
CA HIS A 13 5.38 -14.29 -7.23
C HIS A 13 6.20 -13.35 -6.32
N TYR A 14 5.50 -12.56 -5.51
CA TYR A 14 6.05 -11.63 -4.52
C TYR A 14 5.77 -12.10 -3.08
N ARG A 15 6.47 -11.55 -2.09
CA ARG A 15 6.26 -11.83 -0.66
C ARG A 15 5.33 -10.79 -0.04
N PRO A 16 4.06 -11.14 0.28
CA PRO A 16 3.12 -10.15 0.83
C PRO A 16 3.47 -9.62 2.22
N GLY A 17 4.36 -10.33 2.92
CA GLY A 17 4.91 -9.95 4.24
C GLY A 17 6.13 -9.03 4.18
N ASP A 18 6.62 -8.68 2.99
CA ASP A 18 7.71 -7.72 2.80
C ASP A 18 7.44 -6.41 3.55
N GLU A 19 8.47 -5.87 4.23
CA GLU A 19 8.32 -4.71 5.10
C GLU A 19 7.91 -3.45 4.32
N THR A 20 8.44 -3.27 3.10
CA THR A 20 8.11 -2.13 2.26
C THR A 20 6.65 -2.20 1.82
N LEU A 21 6.19 -3.38 1.38
CA LEU A 21 4.79 -3.60 1.00
C LEU A 21 3.82 -3.42 2.17
N ARG A 22 4.21 -3.84 3.37
CA ARG A 22 3.41 -3.64 4.59
C ARG A 22 3.32 -2.17 4.97
N ALA A 23 4.45 -1.45 4.98
CA ALA A 23 4.49 -0.01 5.27
C ALA A 23 3.62 0.78 4.29
N ASP A 24 3.74 0.49 2.98
CA ASP A 24 2.93 1.12 1.94
C ASP A 24 1.43 0.85 2.14
N ARG A 25 1.05 -0.39 2.47
CA ARG A 25 -0.35 -0.76 2.74
C ARG A 25 -0.93 0.00 3.94
N LEU A 26 -0.16 0.10 5.03
CA LEU A 26 -0.59 0.84 6.21
C LEU A 26 -0.75 2.33 5.91
N ARG A 27 0.19 2.92 5.17
CA ARG A 27 0.08 4.32 4.73
C ARG A 27 -1.18 4.55 3.89
N ALA A 28 -1.44 3.68 2.91
CA ALA A 28 -2.63 3.78 2.06
C ALA A 28 -3.92 3.69 2.89
N ARG A 29 -4.00 2.78 3.87
CA ARG A 29 -5.13 2.67 4.80
C ARG A 29 -5.38 3.96 5.58
N HIS A 30 -4.34 4.61 6.10
CA HIS A 30 -4.48 5.88 6.80
C HIS A 30 -4.99 7.00 5.89
N LEU A 31 -4.50 7.07 4.65
CA LEU A 31 -4.95 8.07 3.68
C LEU A 31 -6.42 7.88 3.33
N VAL A 32 -6.84 6.64 3.02
CA VAL A 32 -8.24 6.31 2.73
C VAL A 32 -9.13 6.62 3.93
N TYR A 33 -8.71 6.25 5.14
CA TYR A 33 -9.46 6.57 6.35
C TYR A 33 -9.66 8.08 6.50
N ARG A 34 -8.58 8.87 6.38
CA ARG A 34 -8.65 10.33 6.48
C ARG A 34 -9.56 10.92 5.42
N TYR A 35 -9.39 10.52 4.16
CA TYR A 35 -10.21 10.98 3.04
C TYR A 35 -11.70 10.67 3.27
N ASN A 36 -12.03 9.46 3.70
CA ASN A 36 -13.43 9.10 3.97
C ASN A 36 -14.05 9.87 5.15
N HIS A 37 -13.24 10.48 6.01
CA HIS A 37 -13.68 11.26 7.17
C HIS A 37 -13.51 12.77 6.97
N THR A 38 -13.10 13.24 5.80
CA THR A 38 -13.18 14.68 5.50
C THR A 38 -14.66 15.01 5.30
N ALA A 39 -15.21 15.86 6.16
CA ALA A 39 -16.53 16.42 5.94
C ALA A 39 -16.49 17.27 4.66
N PRO A 40 -17.50 17.19 3.78
CA PRO A 40 -17.68 18.19 2.75
C PRO A 40 -18.04 19.53 3.43
N ASP A 41 -17.37 20.61 2.99
CA ASP A 41 -17.75 21.98 3.35
C ASP A 41 -19.16 22.32 2.84
#